data_AF-A0A1Q3EHW0-F1
#
_entry.id   AF-A0A1Q3EHW0-F1
#
_cell.length_a   1.000
_cell.length_b   1.000
_cell.length_c   1.000
_cell.angle_alpha   90.00
_cell.angle_beta   90.00
_cell.angle_gamma   90.00
#
_symmetry.space_group_name_H-M   'P 1'
#
loop_
_entity.id
_entity.type
_entity.pdbx_description
1 polymer ?
#
loop_
_entity_poly.entity_id
_entity_poly.type
_entity_poly.pdbx_seq_one_letter_code
_entity_poly.pdbx_strand_id
1 'polypeptide(L)'
;MFFQIVILQVPAIAYGGPKTTGDQPSPSSTKIAESLVLIEFVADLFPNSSLLPKDPVLRAKTRFFIDTFANKFGPALFTFQSGKAPNGAEGIFSAIGQLQDLMAPEGLAIGDGTEFTLADAAVIPFFGRMEVSLKNDFGAFPEGEGKSTWEALQTDKRFARWKKYWDTAKARESFKTTFDEDYLTKSYSTRWTRA
;
A
#
# COMPACT_ATOMS: atom_id res chain seq x y z
N MET A 1 -20.77 -25.51 6.07
CA MET A 1 -20.53 -24.91 4.75
C MET A 1 -19.07 -24.49 4.71
N PHE A 2 -18.20 -25.26 4.07
CA PHE A 2 -16.76 -24.97 4.05
C PHE A 2 -16.47 -23.89 3.01
N PHE A 3 -16.02 -22.71 3.46
CA PHE A 3 -15.45 -21.68 2.60
C PHE A 3 -14.06 -22.15 2.16
N GLN A 4 -13.97 -22.91 1.06
CA GLN A 4 -12.69 -23.20 0.42
C GLN A 4 -12.48 -22.16 -0.68
N ILE A 5 -11.88 -21.03 -0.31
CA ILE A 5 -11.47 -20.02 -1.28
C ILE A 5 -10.25 -20.58 -2.02
N VAL A 6 -10.44 -21.00 -3.29
CA VAL A 6 -9.33 -21.25 -4.22
C VAL A 6 -9.21 -20.02 -5.10
N ILE A 7 -8.53 -19.00 -4.61
CA ILE A 7 -8.07 -17.86 -5.41
C ILE A 7 -6.57 -18.08 -5.61
N LEU A 8 -6.11 -18.16 -6.87
CA LEU A 8 -4.69 -18.28 -7.23
C LEU A 8 -3.96 -16.93 -7.11
N GLN A 9 -4.11 -16.26 -5.96
CA GLN A 9 -3.49 -14.97 -5.68
C GLN A 9 -2.92 -14.97 -4.26
N VAL A 10 -1.86 -14.18 -4.09
CA VAL A 10 -1.33 -13.81 -2.78
C VAL A 10 -1.85 -12.42 -2.39
N PRO A 11 -2.00 -12.11 -1.09
CA PRO A 11 -1.69 -12.94 0.08
C PRO A 11 -2.81 -13.90 0.50
N ALA A 12 -2.42 -14.98 1.18
CA ALA A 12 -3.33 -15.94 1.83
C ALA A 12 -2.70 -16.45 3.15
N ILE A 13 -3.55 -16.81 4.13
CA ILE A 13 -3.15 -17.39 5.42
C ILE A 13 -3.82 -18.75 5.61
N ALA A 14 -3.05 -19.72 6.12
CA ALA A 14 -3.55 -20.96 6.70
C ALA A 14 -3.52 -20.83 8.24
N TYR A 15 -4.69 -20.73 8.89
CA TYR A 15 -4.82 -20.46 10.32
C TYR A 15 -5.36 -21.68 11.08
N GLY A 16 -4.71 -22.03 12.19
CA GLY A 16 -5.04 -23.21 13.01
C GLY A 16 -4.62 -24.54 12.36
N GLY A 17 -5.19 -25.64 12.84
CA GLY A 17 -4.78 -26.99 12.42
C GLY A 17 -3.43 -27.44 13.01
N PRO A 18 -2.96 -28.65 12.66
CA PRO A 18 -1.65 -29.14 13.08
C PRO A 18 -0.53 -28.36 12.40
N LYS A 19 0.65 -28.35 13.04
CA LYS A 19 1.87 -27.76 12.45
C LYS A 19 2.25 -28.54 11.19
N THR A 20 2.29 -27.85 10.05
CA THR A 20 2.77 -28.36 8.76
C THR A 20 3.75 -27.38 8.13
N THR A 21 4.32 -27.72 6.98
CA THR A 21 5.11 -26.79 6.15
C THR A 21 4.18 -25.96 5.24
N GLY A 22 4.66 -24.82 4.75
CA GLY A 22 3.87 -23.91 3.91
C GLY A 22 3.49 -24.50 2.55
N ASP A 23 4.32 -25.38 2.01
CA ASP A 23 4.10 -26.13 0.76
C ASP A 23 3.17 -27.35 0.94
N GLN A 24 2.89 -27.75 2.19
CA GLN A 24 2.00 -28.86 2.52
C GLN A 24 0.96 -28.43 3.58
N PRO A 25 0.05 -27.49 3.24
CA PRO A 25 -0.89 -26.95 4.21
C PRO A 25 -1.88 -28.03 4.68
N SER A 26 -2.11 -28.12 5.99
CA SER A 26 -3.11 -29.04 6.53
C SER A 26 -4.51 -28.79 5.95
N PRO A 27 -5.28 -29.83 5.59
CA PRO A 27 -6.69 -29.67 5.21
C PRO A 27 -7.56 -29.09 6.32
N SER A 28 -7.17 -29.25 7.59
CA SER A 28 -7.95 -28.77 8.74
C SER A 28 -7.65 -27.33 9.16
N SER A 29 -6.68 -26.66 8.55
CA SER A 29 -6.47 -25.22 8.79
C SER A 29 -7.49 -24.39 8.00
N THR A 30 -7.93 -23.28 8.58
CA THR A 30 -8.82 -22.32 7.91
C THR A 30 -8.02 -21.54 6.87
N LYS A 31 -8.54 -21.44 5.64
CA LYS A 31 -7.89 -20.70 4.54
C LYS A 31 -8.56 -19.34 4.38
N ILE A 32 -7.78 -18.27 4.53
CA ILE A 32 -8.27 -16.89 4.45
C ILE A 32 -7.45 -16.16 3.38
N ALA A 33 -8.11 -15.41 2.51
CA ALA A 33 -7.49 -14.61 1.44
C ALA A 33 -7.97 -13.15 1.54
N GLU A 34 -7.55 -12.32 0.56
CA GLU A 34 -7.78 -10.87 0.49
C GLU A 34 -6.95 -10.06 1.48
N SER A 35 -6.02 -9.24 0.98
CA SER A 35 -5.07 -8.49 1.82
C SER A 35 -5.75 -7.63 2.87
N LEU A 36 -6.83 -6.92 2.52
CA LEU A 36 -7.57 -6.06 3.46
C LEU A 36 -8.33 -6.87 4.53
N VAL A 37 -8.82 -8.06 4.17
CA VAL A 37 -9.44 -8.98 5.15
C VAL A 37 -8.39 -9.52 6.10
N LEU A 38 -7.21 -9.88 5.58
CA LEU A 38 -6.13 -10.42 6.39
C LEU A 38 -5.57 -9.41 7.41
N ILE A 39 -5.45 -8.13 7.04
CA ILE A 39 -4.96 -7.12 8.00
C ILE A 39 -5.99 -6.79 9.09
N GLU A 40 -7.29 -6.80 8.79
CA GLU A 40 -8.35 -6.72 9.82
C GLU A 40 -8.32 -7.97 10.71
N PHE A 41 -8.17 -9.16 10.13
CA PHE A 41 -8.04 -10.42 10.89
C PHE A 41 -6.83 -10.41 11.84
N VAL A 42 -5.68 -9.88 11.40
CA VAL A 42 -4.51 -9.68 12.27
C VAL A 42 -4.81 -8.69 13.39
N ALA A 43 -5.51 -7.59 13.10
CA ALA A 43 -5.89 -6.62 14.14
C ALA A 43 -6.84 -7.25 15.19
N ASP A 44 -7.77 -8.12 14.77
CA ASP A 44 -8.68 -8.84 15.67
C ASP A 44 -7.96 -9.88 16.52
N LEU A 45 -6.94 -10.57 15.97
CA LEU A 45 -6.10 -11.51 16.73
C LEU A 45 -5.21 -10.81 17.76
N PHE A 46 -4.81 -9.57 17.50
CA PHE A 46 -3.91 -8.79 18.34
C PHE A 46 -4.57 -7.46 18.73
N PRO A 47 -5.60 -7.47 19.60
CA PRO A 47 -6.37 -6.27 19.95
C PRO A 47 -5.58 -5.21 20.74
N ASN A 48 -4.40 -5.58 21.25
CA ASN A 48 -3.45 -4.65 21.87
C ASN A 48 -2.50 -4.00 20.84
N SER A 49 -2.55 -4.41 19.58
CA SER A 49 -1.91 -3.67 18.48
C SER A 49 -2.70 -2.38 18.21
N SER A 50 -2.00 -1.32 17.84
CA SER A 50 -2.64 -0.05 17.44
C SER A 50 -3.25 -0.08 16.03
N LEU A 51 -3.28 -1.25 15.38
CA LEU A 51 -3.70 -1.40 13.98
C LEU A 51 -5.13 -0.89 13.75
N LEU A 52 -6.03 -1.18 14.68
CA LEU A 52 -7.37 -0.61 14.71
C LEU A 52 -7.52 0.29 15.94
N PRO A 53 -7.86 1.58 15.74
CA PRO A 53 -8.17 2.46 16.86
C PRO A 53 -9.29 1.89 17.74
N LYS A 54 -9.25 2.21 19.04
CA LYS A 54 -10.35 1.91 19.97
C LYS A 54 -11.56 2.79 19.72
N ASP A 55 -11.31 4.05 19.35
CA ASP A 55 -12.35 5.02 19.05
C ASP A 55 -13.10 4.64 17.76
N PRO A 56 -14.45 4.53 17.78
CA PRO A 56 -15.22 4.09 16.63
C PRO A 56 -15.18 5.09 15.45
N VAL A 57 -15.02 6.39 15.71
CA VAL A 57 -14.91 7.40 14.65
C VAL A 57 -13.56 7.27 13.95
N LEU A 58 -12.48 7.07 14.69
CA LEU A 58 -11.15 6.82 14.11
C LEU A 58 -11.13 5.51 13.32
N ARG A 59 -11.81 4.45 13.78
CA ARG A 59 -12.00 3.22 12.97
C ARG A 59 -12.71 3.49 11.64
N ALA A 60 -13.73 4.34 11.64
CA ALA A 60 -14.42 4.72 10.41
C ALA A 60 -13.50 5.52 9.47
N LYS A 61 -12.73 6.47 10.01
CA LYS A 61 -11.73 7.24 9.25
C LYS A 61 -10.64 6.33 8.65
N THR A 62 -10.14 5.36 9.41
CA THR A 62 -9.19 4.35 8.93
C THR A 62 -9.74 3.64 7.69
N ARG A 63 -10.98 3.13 7.74
CA ARG A 63 -11.58 2.42 6.62
C ARG A 63 -11.90 3.34 5.44
N PHE A 64 -12.33 4.57 5.71
CA PHE A 64 -12.59 5.55 4.66
C PHE A 64 -11.31 5.98 3.93
N PHE A 65 -10.19 6.08 4.63
CA PHE A 65 -8.89 6.33 4.02
C PHE A 65 -8.48 5.17 3.09
N ILE A 66 -8.65 3.93 3.53
CA ILE A 66 -8.39 2.72 2.71
C ILE A 66 -9.29 2.71 1.47
N ASP A 67 -10.58 3.00 1.62
CA ASP A 67 -11.53 3.08 0.51
C ASP A 67 -11.14 4.17 -0.50
N THR A 68 -10.80 5.36 -0.02
CA THR A 68 -10.33 6.47 -0.85
C THR A 68 -9.08 6.06 -1.63
N PHE A 69 -8.12 5.42 -0.97
CA PHE A 69 -6.93 4.91 -1.64
C PHE A 69 -7.28 3.88 -2.74
N ALA A 70 -8.12 2.89 -2.42
CA ALA A 70 -8.49 1.83 -3.34
C ALA A 70 -9.28 2.33 -4.56
N ASN A 71 -10.13 3.34 -4.36
CA ASN A 71 -10.99 3.88 -5.42
C ASN A 71 -10.36 5.05 -6.21
N LYS A 72 -9.29 5.66 -5.70
CA LYS A 72 -8.68 6.86 -6.31
C LYS A 72 -7.22 6.60 -6.68
N PHE A 73 -6.38 6.39 -5.69
CA PHE A 73 -4.93 6.29 -5.90
C PHE A 73 -4.53 5.02 -6.65
N GLY A 74 -5.05 3.86 -6.23
CA GLY A 74 -4.73 2.57 -6.86
C GLY A 74 -4.98 2.59 -8.38
N PRO A 75 -6.20 2.92 -8.85
CA PRO A 75 -6.51 3.04 -10.26
C PRO A 75 -5.62 4.06 -10.98
N ALA A 76 -5.42 5.26 -10.40
CA ALA A 76 -4.59 6.29 -11.02
C ALA A 76 -3.14 5.83 -11.24
N LEU A 77 -2.54 5.18 -10.23
CA LEU A 77 -1.19 4.63 -10.34
C LEU A 77 -1.09 3.55 -11.42
N PHE A 78 -2.03 2.61 -11.46
CA PHE A 78 -2.00 1.53 -12.46
C PHE A 78 -2.23 2.04 -13.87
N THR A 79 -3.17 2.98 -14.05
CA THR A 79 -3.43 3.59 -15.36
C THR A 79 -2.19 4.35 -15.86
N PHE A 80 -1.51 5.11 -15.00
CA PHE A 80 -0.25 5.77 -15.32
C PHE A 80 0.86 4.77 -15.68
N GLN A 81 1.10 3.78 -14.82
CA GLN A 81 2.12 2.73 -15.06
C GLN A 81 1.89 1.96 -16.35
N SER A 82 0.63 1.78 -16.77
CA SER A 82 0.29 1.11 -18.03
C SER A 82 0.42 1.99 -19.28
N GLY A 83 0.84 3.25 -19.13
CA GLY A 83 0.94 4.21 -20.24
C GLY A 83 -0.41 4.65 -20.79
N LYS A 84 -1.50 4.42 -20.05
CA LYS A 84 -2.89 4.71 -20.47
C LYS A 84 -3.49 5.94 -19.79
N ALA A 85 -2.70 6.67 -19.02
CA ALA A 85 -3.18 7.87 -18.36
C ALA A 85 -3.37 9.00 -19.40
N PRO A 86 -4.59 9.53 -19.56
CA PRO A 86 -4.86 10.53 -20.58
C PRO A 86 -4.14 11.86 -20.34
N ASN A 87 -3.81 12.16 -19.07
CA ASN A 87 -3.18 13.41 -18.65
C ASN A 87 -1.91 13.15 -17.83
N GLY A 88 -1.13 12.12 -18.19
CA GLY A 88 0.09 11.74 -17.47
C GLY A 88 -0.15 11.54 -15.97
N ALA A 89 0.68 12.17 -15.14
CA ALA A 89 0.66 11.99 -13.69
C ALA A 89 -0.45 12.76 -12.93
N GLU A 90 -1.29 13.56 -13.60
CA GLU A 90 -2.33 14.36 -12.94
C GLU A 90 -3.29 13.51 -12.08
N GLY A 91 -3.59 12.28 -12.50
CA GLY A 91 -4.40 11.35 -11.70
C GLY A 91 -3.74 10.97 -10.37
N ILE A 92 -2.42 10.75 -10.38
CA ILE A 92 -1.64 10.46 -9.16
C ILE A 92 -1.63 11.68 -8.24
N PHE A 93 -1.37 12.86 -8.80
CA PHE A 93 -1.34 14.12 -8.06
C PHE A 93 -2.69 14.42 -7.39
N SER A 94 -3.79 14.29 -8.13
CA SER A 94 -5.13 14.49 -7.60
C SER A 94 -5.45 13.50 -6.47
N ALA A 95 -5.12 12.22 -6.65
CA ALA A 95 -5.37 11.19 -5.64
C ALA A 95 -4.52 11.40 -4.38
N ILE A 96 -3.25 11.81 -4.52
CA ILE A 96 -2.42 12.16 -3.36
C ILE A 96 -3.00 13.37 -2.62
N GLY A 97 -3.46 14.40 -3.34
CA GLY A 97 -4.16 15.54 -2.74
C GLY A 97 -5.35 15.11 -1.87
N GLN A 98 -6.22 14.26 -2.42
CA GLN A 98 -7.37 13.72 -1.69
C GLN A 98 -6.97 12.90 -0.46
N LEU A 99 -5.89 12.11 -0.54
CA LEU A 99 -5.40 11.38 0.63
C LEU A 99 -4.85 12.32 1.70
N GLN A 100 -4.13 13.40 1.33
CA GLN A 100 -3.63 14.39 2.30
C GLN A 100 -4.76 15.05 3.07
N ASP A 101 -5.89 15.36 2.42
CA ASP A 101 -7.06 15.98 3.07
C ASP A 101 -7.68 15.08 4.15
N LEU A 102 -7.42 13.77 4.10
CA LEU A 102 -7.88 12.78 5.07
C LEU A 102 -6.85 12.44 6.14
N MET A 103 -5.58 12.84 5.95
CA MET A 103 -4.51 12.53 6.89
C MET A 103 -4.61 13.38 8.17
N ALA A 104 -4.09 12.85 9.27
CA ALA A 104 -3.73 13.67 10.43
C ALA A 104 -2.80 14.83 10.00
N PRO A 105 -2.76 15.97 10.71
CA PRO A 105 -1.97 17.12 10.28
C PRO A 105 -0.46 16.86 10.15
N GLU A 106 0.09 15.95 10.96
CA GLU A 106 1.50 15.54 10.94
C GLU A 106 1.60 14.03 11.20
N GLY A 107 2.77 13.43 10.97
CA GLY A 107 3.01 11.99 11.23
C GLY A 107 2.25 11.06 10.28
N LEU A 108 1.69 9.99 10.86
CA LEU A 108 0.94 8.90 10.19
C LEU A 108 -0.48 9.32 9.80
N ALA A 109 -1.25 8.41 9.18
CA ALA A 109 -2.47 8.79 8.48
C ALA A 109 -3.65 9.16 9.39
N ILE A 110 -3.82 8.52 10.55
CA ILE A 110 -5.07 8.60 11.33
C ILE A 110 -4.82 9.17 12.73
N GLY A 111 -5.85 9.82 13.29
CA GLY A 111 -5.84 10.32 14.66
C GLY A 111 -4.95 11.56 14.79
N ASP A 112 -4.03 11.53 15.74
CA ASP A 112 -2.99 12.54 15.93
C ASP A 112 -1.71 12.23 15.11
N GLY A 113 -1.71 11.14 14.33
CA GLY A 113 -0.60 10.72 13.49
C GLY A 113 0.53 10.00 14.25
N THR A 114 0.34 9.64 15.52
CA THR A 114 1.36 8.93 16.32
C THR A 114 1.27 7.42 16.17
N GLU A 115 0.07 6.88 16.01
CA GLU A 115 -0.19 5.44 15.94
C GLU A 115 -0.26 4.94 14.49
N PHE A 116 0.30 3.75 14.28
CA PHE A 116 0.22 3.07 12.98
C PHE A 116 -1.00 2.18 12.92
N THR A 117 -1.83 2.43 11.91
CA THR A 117 -3.13 1.79 11.73
C THR A 117 -3.20 0.99 10.44
N LEU A 118 -4.34 0.33 10.21
CA LEU A 118 -4.62 -0.34 8.93
C LEU A 118 -4.60 0.61 7.74
N ALA A 119 -4.89 1.90 7.94
CA ALA A 119 -4.84 2.91 6.87
C ALA A 119 -3.42 3.03 6.32
N ASP A 120 -2.43 3.03 7.20
CA ASP A 120 -1.02 3.08 6.83
C ASP A 120 -0.59 1.75 6.19
N ALA A 121 -0.90 0.63 6.84
CA ALA A 121 -0.55 -0.71 6.37
C ALA A 121 -1.08 -1.02 4.95
N ALA A 122 -2.27 -0.53 4.61
CA ALA A 122 -2.88 -0.75 3.31
C ALA A 122 -2.16 -0.02 2.16
N VAL A 123 -1.57 1.16 2.41
CA VAL A 123 -1.11 2.05 1.33
C VAL A 123 0.41 2.07 1.18
N ILE A 124 1.17 1.91 2.26
CA ILE A 124 2.64 2.03 2.21
C ILE A 124 3.33 1.03 1.27
N PRO A 125 2.84 -0.21 1.04
CA PRO A 125 3.45 -1.11 0.07
C PRO A 125 3.39 -0.57 -1.37
N PHE A 126 2.36 0.23 -1.67
CA PHE A 126 2.18 0.87 -2.99
C PHE A 126 3.02 2.12 -3.12
N PHE A 127 3.14 2.95 -2.08
CA PHE A 127 4.04 4.11 -2.12
C PHE A 127 5.51 3.70 -2.26
N GLY A 128 5.96 2.64 -1.58
CA GLY A 128 7.30 2.11 -1.79
C GLY A 128 7.54 1.64 -3.22
N ARG A 129 6.58 0.90 -3.81
CA ARG A 129 6.67 0.45 -5.21
C ARG A 129 6.58 1.60 -6.21
N MET A 130 5.77 2.62 -5.92
CA MET A 130 5.69 3.83 -6.71
C MET A 130 7.03 4.57 -6.69
N GLU A 131 7.67 4.72 -5.53
CA GLU A 131 9.00 5.32 -5.44
C GLU A 131 10.03 4.59 -6.32
N VAL A 132 10.12 3.26 -6.21
CA VAL A 132 11.03 2.45 -7.04
C VAL A 132 10.71 2.61 -8.53
N SER A 133 9.43 2.55 -8.89
CA SER A 133 8.97 2.68 -10.26
C SER A 133 9.31 4.05 -10.85
N LEU A 134 8.97 5.13 -10.16
CA LEU A 134 9.12 6.49 -10.68
C LEU A 134 10.58 6.95 -10.72
N LYS A 135 11.37 6.69 -9.66
CA LYS A 135 12.80 7.07 -9.63
C LYS A 135 13.62 6.45 -10.77
N ASN A 136 13.25 5.24 -11.16
CA ASN A 136 13.96 4.48 -12.19
C ASN A 136 13.27 4.53 -13.57
N ASP A 137 12.18 5.29 -13.69
CA ASP A 137 11.38 5.38 -14.93
C ASP A 137 10.81 4.03 -15.41
N PHE A 138 10.50 3.14 -14.46
CA PHE A 138 9.91 1.84 -14.74
C PHE A 138 8.39 1.94 -14.90
N GLY A 139 7.94 1.88 -16.15
CA GLY A 139 6.53 1.82 -16.54
C GLY A 139 6.40 1.93 -18.06
N ALA A 140 5.17 1.80 -18.56
CA ALA A 140 4.85 2.03 -19.96
C ALA A 140 4.49 3.49 -20.28
N PHE A 141 4.66 4.40 -19.32
CA PHE A 141 4.58 5.85 -19.55
C PHE A 141 5.78 6.36 -20.38
N PRO A 142 5.65 7.53 -21.04
CA PRO A 142 6.75 8.14 -21.80
C PRO A 142 8.03 8.30 -20.99
N GLU A 143 9.18 8.22 -21.67
CA GLU A 143 10.48 8.28 -21.01
C GLU A 143 10.68 9.62 -20.27
N GLY A 144 11.12 9.53 -19.02
CA GLY A 144 11.35 10.68 -18.15
C GLY A 144 10.11 11.17 -17.40
N GLU A 145 8.91 10.72 -17.76
CA GLU A 145 7.69 11.05 -17.00
C GLU A 145 7.71 10.46 -15.59
N GLY A 146 8.28 9.27 -15.41
CA GLY A 146 8.41 8.68 -14.08
C GLY A 146 9.28 9.55 -13.17
N LYS A 147 10.46 9.95 -13.65
CA LYS A 147 11.41 10.75 -12.87
C LYS A 147 10.87 12.15 -12.55
N SER A 148 10.28 12.84 -13.54
CA SER A 148 9.68 14.16 -13.34
C SER A 148 8.47 14.10 -12.40
N THR A 149 7.67 13.03 -12.47
CA THR A 149 6.58 12.79 -11.51
C THR A 149 7.12 12.63 -10.09
N TRP A 150 8.16 11.82 -9.90
CA TRP A 150 8.78 11.67 -8.59
C TRP A 150 9.34 12.99 -8.07
N GLU A 151 10.05 13.74 -8.91
CA GLU A 151 10.61 15.04 -8.56
C GLU A 151 9.52 16.02 -8.10
N ALA A 152 8.39 16.08 -8.81
CA ALA A 152 7.25 16.90 -8.41
C ALA A 152 6.71 16.50 -7.03
N LEU A 153 6.56 15.20 -6.75
CA LEU A 153 6.13 14.69 -5.44
C LEU A 153 7.09 15.05 -4.30
N GLN A 154 8.38 15.26 -4.61
CA GLN A 154 9.40 15.62 -3.61
C GLN A 154 9.57 17.13 -3.41
N THR A 155 9.31 17.93 -4.43
CA THR A 155 9.67 19.36 -4.45
C THR A 155 8.49 20.31 -4.37
N ASP A 156 7.32 19.91 -4.85
CA ASP A 156 6.14 20.75 -4.85
C ASP A 156 5.52 20.84 -3.45
N LYS A 157 5.27 22.07 -2.99
CA LYS A 157 4.62 22.36 -1.70
C LYS A 157 3.25 21.72 -1.58
N ARG A 158 2.55 21.49 -2.70
CA ARG A 158 1.25 20.79 -2.74
C ARG A 158 1.33 19.39 -2.14
N PHE A 159 2.49 18.72 -2.18
CA PHE A 159 2.68 17.35 -1.68
C PHE A 159 3.50 17.28 -0.39
N ALA A 160 3.75 18.42 0.27
CA ALA A 160 4.60 18.47 1.45
C ALA A 160 4.09 17.57 2.60
N ARG A 161 2.77 17.48 2.80
CA ARG A 161 2.17 16.63 3.83
C ARG A 161 2.36 15.15 3.52
N TRP A 162 2.12 14.74 2.28
CA TRP A 162 2.32 13.37 1.80
C TRP A 162 3.79 12.99 1.86
N LYS A 163 4.71 13.88 1.48
CA LYS A 163 6.16 13.63 1.58
C LYS A 163 6.55 13.34 3.03
N LYS A 164 6.15 14.19 3.98
CA LYS A 164 6.41 13.95 5.41
C LYS A 164 5.78 12.64 5.93
N TYR A 165 4.55 12.34 5.50
CA TYR A 165 3.88 11.07 5.79
C TYR A 165 4.73 9.90 5.30
N TRP A 166 5.17 9.94 4.04
CA TRP A 166 5.93 8.88 3.41
C TRP A 166 7.28 8.69 4.09
N ASP A 167 8.01 9.78 4.36
CA ASP A 167 9.29 9.73 5.10
C ASP A 167 9.10 9.06 6.48
N THR A 168 8.03 9.39 7.20
CA THR A 168 7.70 8.79 8.50
C THR A 168 7.37 7.31 8.38
N ALA A 169 6.50 6.95 7.43
CA ALA A 169 6.05 5.57 7.23
C ALA A 169 7.18 4.65 6.74
N LYS A 170 8.02 5.16 5.81
CA LYS A 170 9.18 4.45 5.26
C LYS A 170 10.25 4.17 6.32
N ALA A 171 10.39 5.05 7.31
CA ALA A 171 11.36 4.87 8.39
C ALA A 171 10.99 3.76 9.39
N ARG A 172 9.74 3.26 9.38
CA ARG A 172 9.27 2.22 10.31
C ARG A 172 10.00 0.89 10.10
N GLU A 173 10.39 0.24 11.20
CA GLU A 173 11.01 -1.09 11.16
C GLU A 173 10.16 -2.12 10.42
N SER A 174 8.84 -2.09 10.59
CA SER A 174 7.92 -3.01 9.91
C SER A 174 7.99 -2.87 8.38
N PHE A 175 8.23 -1.67 7.86
CA PHE A 175 8.39 -1.45 6.42
C PHE A 175 9.79 -1.88 5.96
N LYS A 176 10.84 -1.40 6.64
CA LYS A 176 12.24 -1.70 6.27
C LYS A 176 12.54 -3.19 6.24
N THR A 177 11.96 -3.96 7.16
CA THR A 177 12.18 -5.41 7.24
C THR A 177 11.32 -6.23 6.27
N THR A 178 10.34 -5.61 5.61
CA THR A 178 9.41 -6.31 4.68
C THR A 178 9.43 -5.76 3.26
N PHE A 179 10.27 -4.77 2.98
CA PHE A 179 10.41 -4.16 1.65
C PHE A 179 11.83 -4.34 1.10
N ASP A 180 11.96 -5.28 0.16
CA ASP A 180 13.21 -5.55 -0.56
C ASP A 180 13.29 -4.67 -1.82
N GLU A 181 13.94 -3.51 -1.69
CA GLU A 181 14.08 -2.53 -2.78
C GLU A 181 14.95 -3.06 -3.92
N ASP A 182 16.00 -3.83 -3.62
CA ASP A 182 16.92 -4.38 -4.62
C ASP A 182 16.23 -5.45 -5.47
N TYR A 183 15.48 -6.36 -4.82
CA TYR A 183 14.66 -7.34 -5.52
C TYR A 183 13.63 -6.66 -6.42
N LEU A 184 12.92 -5.65 -5.91
CA LEU A 184 11.90 -4.94 -6.69
C LEU A 184 12.51 -4.20 -7.87
N THR A 185 13.66 -3.55 -7.70
CA THR A 185 14.38 -2.85 -8.77
C THR A 185 14.76 -3.82 -9.88
N LYS A 186 15.34 -4.99 -9.55
CA LYS A 186 15.70 -6.03 -10.51
C LYS A 186 14.47 -6.64 -11.20
N SER A 187 13.40 -6.88 -10.46
CA SER A 187 12.15 -7.39 -11.00
C SER A 187 11.53 -6.40 -11.99
N TYR A 188 11.50 -5.12 -11.62
CA TYR A 188 10.88 -4.07 -12.43
C TYR A 188 11.70 -3.74 -13.68
N SER A 189 13.03 -3.76 -13.61
CA SER A 189 13.88 -3.57 -14.79
C SER A 189 13.62 -4.63 -15.87
N THR A 190 13.34 -5.87 -15.44
CA THR A 190 12.98 -6.97 -16.36
C THR A 190 11.56 -6.83 -16.87
N ARG A 191 10.60 -6.47 -16.00
CA ARG A 191 9.18 -6.33 -16.34
C ARG A 191 8.92 -5.18 -17.32
N TRP A 192 9.62 -4.07 -17.13
CA TRP A 192 9.42 -2.82 -17.86
C TRP A 192 10.56 -2.53 -18.84
N THR A 193 11.23 -3.57 -19.33
CA THR A 193 12.22 -3.43 -20.40
C THR A 193 11.55 -2.77 -21.61
N ARG A 194 12.04 -1.60 -22.00
CA ARG A 194 11.61 -0.90 -23.21
C ARG A 194 12.13 -1.67 -24.43
N ALA A 195 11.29 -1.81 -25.46
CA ALA A 195 11.66 -2.44 -26.73
C ALA A 195 12.60 -1.55 -27.54
#